data_AF-A0AA38Q676-F1
#
_entry.id   AF-A0AA38Q676-F1
#
_cell.length_a   1.000
_cell.length_b   1.000
_cell.length_c   1.000
_cell.angle_alpha   90.00
_cell.angle_beta   90.00
_cell.angle_gamma   90.00
#
_symmetry.space_group_name_H-M   'P 1'
#
loop_
_entity.id
_entity.type
_entity.pdbx_description
1 polymer ?
#
loop_
_entity_poly.entity_id
_entity_poly.type
_entity_poly.pdbx_seq_one_letter_code
_entity_poly.pdbx_strand_id
1 'polypeptide(L)'
;SASFKNSGFATPAWRRFFVVSIIAGAVYQFAPKPSEEAFITRWLAMYTTTSEKWLDMNVRHTALSKNAAEGVNLLTTASRPPIHRMRFPQMMDNASPFNVPVGLNADTHDFVAKTEHE
;
A
#
# COMPACT_ATOMS: atom_id res chain seq x y z
N SER A 1 -12.66 -59.76 19.73
CA SER A 1 -13.85 -59.54 18.89
C SER A 1 -13.80 -58.10 18.37
N ALA A 2 -13.78 -57.90 17.05
CA ALA A 2 -13.72 -56.57 16.47
C ALA A 2 -15.07 -55.84 16.64
N SER A 3 -15.06 -54.68 17.28
CA SER A 3 -16.25 -53.85 17.49
C SER A 3 -16.50 -53.01 16.23
N PHE A 4 -17.42 -53.44 15.37
CA PHE A 4 -17.87 -52.67 14.22
C PHE A 4 -18.62 -51.43 14.71
N LYS A 5 -17.97 -50.27 14.65
CA LYS A 5 -18.60 -48.97 14.91
C LYS A 5 -19.63 -48.75 13.80
N ASN A 6 -20.93 -48.82 14.13
CA ASN A 6 -22.04 -48.67 13.17
C ASN A 6 -21.84 -47.39 12.32
N SER A 7 -21.31 -47.54 11.11
CA SER A 7 -21.00 -46.46 10.18
C SER A 7 -22.18 -46.21 9.22
N GLY A 8 -23.39 -46.11 9.77
CA GLY A 8 -24.62 -45.88 9.01
C GLY A 8 -25.12 -44.44 9.07
N PHE A 9 -26.08 -44.11 8.21
CA PHE A 9 -26.77 -42.80 8.15
C PHE A 9 -27.55 -42.45 9.43
N ALA A 10 -27.71 -43.39 10.37
CA ALA A 10 -28.34 -43.18 11.68
C ALA A 10 -27.37 -42.67 12.76
N THR A 11 -26.11 -42.36 12.42
CA THR A 11 -25.16 -41.79 13.37
C THR A 11 -25.53 -40.35 13.77
N PRO A 12 -25.14 -39.88 14.97
CA PRO A 12 -25.45 -38.53 15.44
C PRO A 12 -24.97 -37.41 14.50
N ALA A 13 -23.89 -37.65 13.75
CA ALA A 13 -23.38 -36.70 12.76
C ALA A 13 -24.33 -36.52 11.57
N TRP A 14 -24.84 -37.62 11.00
CA TRP A 14 -25.82 -37.59 9.90
C TRP A 14 -27.16 -37.00 10.33
N ARG A 15 -27.61 -37.31 11.55
CA ARG A 15 -28.81 -36.68 12.12
C ARG A 15 -28.69 -35.16 12.19
N ARG A 16 -27.53 -34.65 12.62
CA ARG A 16 -27.26 -33.19 12.65
C ARG A 16 -27.26 -32.61 11.24
N PHE A 17 -26.67 -33.31 10.26
CA PHE A 17 -26.70 -32.89 8.85
C PHE A 17 -28.11 -32.75 8.29
N PHE A 18 -29.00 -33.72 8.55
CA PHE A 18 -30.40 -33.65 8.12
C PHE A 18 -31.15 -32.52 8.82
N VAL A 19 -30.93 -32.31 10.13
CA VAL A 19 -31.53 -31.19 10.85
C VAL A 19 -31.07 -29.84 10.27
N VAL A 20 -29.78 -29.68 10.01
CA VAL A 20 -29.24 -28.47 9.38
C VAL A 20 -29.80 -28.28 7.96
N SER A 21 -29.91 -29.35 7.17
CA SER A 21 -30.51 -29.32 5.83
C SER A 21 -31.98 -28.87 5.85
N ILE A 22 -32.78 -29.39 6.79
CA ILE A 22 -34.18 -29.01 6.95
C ILE A 22 -34.29 -27.54 7.37
N ILE A 23 -33.47 -27.11 8.33
CA ILE A 23 -33.42 -25.70 8.76
C ILE A 23 -33.04 -24.80 7.58
N ALA A 24 -32.02 -25.16 6.80
CA ALA A 24 -31.60 -24.39 5.63
C ALA A 24 -32.70 -24.29 4.56
N GLY A 25 -33.44 -25.38 4.31
CA GLY A 25 -34.59 -25.38 3.40
C GLY A 25 -35.73 -24.51 3.91
N ALA A 26 -36.04 -24.55 5.21
CA ALA A 26 -37.03 -23.69 5.83
C ALA A 26 -36.61 -22.21 5.73
N VAL A 27 -35.34 -21.89 5.98
CA VAL A 27 -34.81 -20.53 5.80
C VAL A 27 -34.94 -20.07 4.35
N TYR A 28 -34.70 -20.94 3.37
CA TYR A 28 -34.86 -20.58 1.96
C TYR A 28 -36.32 -20.30 1.59
N GLN A 29 -37.27 -21.08 2.09
CA GLN A 29 -38.70 -20.89 1.80
C GLN A 29 -39.30 -19.66 2.50
N PHE A 30 -38.86 -19.39 3.74
CA PHE A 30 -39.31 -18.24 4.53
C PHE A 30 -38.41 -17.01 4.39
N ALA A 31 -37.38 -17.07 3.53
CA ALA A 31 -36.58 -15.91 3.20
C ALA A 31 -37.49 -14.86 2.53
N PRO A 32 -37.56 -13.63 3.06
CA PRO A 32 -38.34 -12.57 2.46
C PRO A 32 -37.91 -12.37 1.00
N LYS A 33 -38.88 -12.23 0.09
CA LYS A 33 -38.57 -11.87 -1.30
C LYS A 33 -37.91 -10.50 -1.31
N PRO A 34 -36.90 -10.25 -2.17
CA PRO A 34 -36.12 -9.00 -2.19
C PRO A 34 -36.95 -7.72 -2.38
N SER A 35 -38.21 -7.83 -2.80
CA SER A 35 -39.10 -6.71 -3.09
C SER A 35 -39.91 -6.20 -1.89
N GLU A 36 -39.97 -6.95 -0.80
CA GLU A 36 -40.66 -6.54 0.42
C GLU A 36 -39.58 -6.17 1.43
N GLU A 37 -39.49 -4.89 1.82
CA GLU A 37 -38.55 -4.46 2.85
C GLU A 37 -38.72 -5.31 4.10
N ALA A 38 -37.85 -6.30 4.27
CA ALA A 38 -37.92 -7.21 5.39
C ALA A 38 -37.97 -6.39 6.67
N PHE A 39 -38.91 -6.72 7.57
CA PHE A 39 -39.12 -6.00 8.83
C PHE A 39 -37.80 -5.77 9.58
N ILE A 40 -36.89 -6.75 9.53
CA ILE A 40 -35.54 -6.68 10.10
C ILE A 40 -34.70 -5.60 9.42
N THR A 41 -34.69 -5.53 8.08
CA THR A 41 -33.95 -4.50 7.33
C THR A 41 -34.48 -3.10 7.66
N ARG A 42 -35.79 -2.91 7.75
CA ARG A 42 -36.39 -1.61 8.14
C ARG A 42 -36.05 -1.24 9.59
N TRP A 43 -36.10 -2.21 10.50
CA TRP A 43 -35.70 -2.00 11.90
C TRP A 43 -34.21 -1.64 11.99
N LEU A 44 -33.35 -2.33 11.23
CA LEU A 44 -31.93 -2.01 11.17
C LEU A 44 -31.71 -0.61 10.59
N ALA A 45 -32.41 -0.27 9.50
CA ALA A 45 -32.35 1.04 8.84
C ALA A 45 -32.67 2.19 9.80
N MET A 46 -33.61 1.98 10.74
CA MET A 46 -33.99 2.97 11.75
C MET A 46 -32.86 3.30 12.75
N TYR A 47 -31.98 2.34 13.05
CA TYR A 47 -30.87 2.53 13.99
C TYR A 47 -29.52 2.76 13.30
N THR A 48 -29.41 2.45 12.01
CA THR A 48 -28.19 2.72 11.24
C THR A 48 -28.12 4.18 10.81
N THR A 49 -26.91 4.74 10.81
CA THR A 49 -26.65 6.05 10.22
C THR A 49 -26.96 6.02 8.71
N THR A 50 -27.71 7.02 8.22
CA THR A 50 -28.04 7.22 6.81
C THR A 50 -26.79 7.21 5.92
N SER A 51 -26.92 6.65 4.72
CA SER A 51 -25.86 6.60 3.71
C SER A 51 -25.26 7.98 3.38
N GLU A 52 -26.08 9.03 3.38
CA GLU A 52 -25.65 10.42 3.15
C GLU A 52 -24.62 10.90 4.18
N LYS A 53 -24.81 10.55 5.46
CA LYS A 53 -23.87 10.93 6.53
C LYS A 53 -22.55 10.15 6.42
N TRP A 54 -22.59 8.91 5.95
CA TRP A 54 -21.36 8.17 5.62
C TRP A 54 -20.62 8.79 4.45
N LEU A 55 -21.34 9.23 3.42
CA LEU A 55 -20.75 9.93 2.28
C LEU A 55 -20.08 11.23 2.73
N ASP A 56 -20.78 12.06 3.49
CA ASP A 56 -20.25 13.32 4.04
C ASP A 56 -19.00 13.09 4.90
N MET A 57 -19.01 12.07 5.76
CA MET A 57 -17.85 11.70 6.56
C MET A 57 -16.66 11.22 5.71
N ASN A 58 -16.93 10.41 4.68
CA ASN A 58 -15.89 9.92 3.77
C ASN A 58 -15.28 11.06 2.93
N VAL A 59 -16.10 12.02 2.50
CA VAL A 59 -15.64 13.22 1.79
C VAL A 59 -14.74 14.06 2.69
N ARG A 60 -15.16 14.31 3.95
CA ARG A 60 -14.32 15.02 4.94
C ARG A 60 -13.01 14.29 5.20
N HIS A 61 -13.06 12.98 5.40
CA HIS A 61 -11.86 12.18 5.62
C HIS A 61 -10.90 12.25 4.43
N THR A 62 -11.43 12.16 3.20
CA THR A 62 -10.64 12.26 1.97
C THR A 62 -9.97 13.63 1.85
N ALA A 63 -10.67 14.71 2.20
CA ALA A 63 -10.10 16.06 2.20
C ALA A 63 -8.96 16.18 3.23
N LEU A 64 -9.16 15.66 4.45
CA LEU A 64 -8.14 15.67 5.50
C LEU A 64 -6.91 14.84 5.10
N SER A 65 -7.10 13.65 4.53
CA SER A 65 -6.00 12.81 4.08
C SER A 65 -5.21 13.47 2.95
N LYS A 66 -5.89 14.18 2.05
CA LYS A 66 -5.24 14.95 0.98
C LYS A 66 -4.35 16.05 1.55
N ASN A 67 -4.87 16.85 2.49
CA ASN A 67 -4.11 17.93 3.12
C ASN A 67 -2.88 17.39 3.88
N ALA A 68 -3.02 16.26 4.57
CA ALA A 68 -1.90 15.62 5.26
C ALA A 68 -0.83 15.12 4.26
N ALA A 69 -1.25 14.52 3.14
CA ALA A 69 -0.35 14.07 2.08
C ALA A 69 0.39 15.23 1.41
N GLU A 70 -0.28 16.35 1.17
CA GLU A 70 0.36 17.58 0.66
C GLU A 70 1.42 18.11 1.64
N GLY A 71 1.12 18.13 2.94
CA GLY A 71 2.09 18.53 3.97
C GLY A 71 3.34 17.64 3.99
N VAL A 72 3.16 16.32 3.87
CA VAL A 72 4.30 15.39 3.74
C VAL A 72 5.07 15.68 2.46
N ASN A 73 4.39 15.82 1.33
CA ASN A 73 5.02 16.09 0.04
C ASN A 73 5.88 17.36 0.09
N LEU A 74 5.39 18.45 0.67
CA LEU A 74 6.16 19.69 0.83
C LEU A 74 7.46 19.49 1.62
N LEU A 75 7.45 18.63 2.65
CA LEU A 75 8.63 18.35 3.47
C LEU A 75 9.58 17.34 2.82
N THR A 76 9.04 16.36 2.08
CA THR A 76 9.83 15.26 1.51
C THR A 76 10.36 15.55 0.11
N THR A 77 9.67 16.40 -0.66
CA THR A 77 10.05 16.73 -2.05
C THR A 77 11.23 17.68 -2.11
N ALA A 78 11.53 18.39 -1.02
CA ALA A 78 12.85 18.99 -0.84
C ALA A 78 13.90 17.88 -0.71
N SER A 79 14.45 17.44 -1.84
CA SER A 79 15.59 16.53 -1.87
C SER A 79 16.66 17.08 -0.93
N ARG A 80 17.14 16.25 0.01
CA ARG A 80 18.28 16.64 0.86
C ARG A 80 19.41 17.04 -0.10
N PRO A 81 20.04 18.21 0.08
CA PRO A 81 21.14 18.60 -0.79
C PRO A 81 22.14 17.44 -0.83
N PRO A 82 22.57 16.99 -2.03
CA PRO A 82 23.46 15.84 -2.12
C PRO A 82 24.71 16.14 -1.29
N ILE A 83 24.92 15.35 -0.23
CA ILE A 83 26.09 15.51 0.63
C ILE A 83 27.27 14.93 -0.14
N HIS A 84 27.97 15.78 -0.88
CA HIS A 84 29.22 15.44 -1.51
C HIS A 84 30.30 15.40 -0.42
N ARG A 85 30.62 14.20 0.07
CA ARG A 85 31.77 13.99 0.96
C ARG A 85 33.04 14.09 0.13
N MET A 86 33.59 15.29 0.03
CA MET A 86 34.88 15.50 -0.62
C MET A 86 35.97 14.84 0.23
N ARG A 87 36.66 13.85 -0.34
CA ARG A 87 37.86 13.25 0.29
C ARG A 87 39.01 14.26 0.38
N PHE A 88 39.01 15.26 -0.51
CA PHE A 88 40.03 16.29 -0.61
C PHE A 88 39.41 17.68 -0.81
N PRO A 89 39.02 18.38 0.27
CA PRO A 89 38.39 19.70 0.18
C PRO A 89 39.33 20.79 -0.38
N GLN A 90 40.65 20.60 -0.23
CA GLN A 90 41.69 21.50 -0.76
C GLN A 90 41.70 21.59 -2.29
N MET A 91 40.98 20.71 -3.02
CA MET A 91 40.84 20.83 -4.47
C MET A 91 40.09 22.09 -4.88
N MET A 92 39.18 22.60 -4.03
CA MET A 92 38.43 23.82 -4.32
C MET A 92 39.36 25.04 -4.40
N ASP A 93 40.38 25.08 -3.55
CA ASP A 93 41.39 26.15 -3.55
C ASP A 93 42.37 26.02 -4.72
N ASN A 94 42.68 24.80 -5.15
CA ASN A 94 43.57 24.54 -6.30
C ASN A 94 42.88 24.67 -7.67
N ALA A 95 41.55 24.64 -7.72
CA ALA A 95 40.80 24.84 -8.96
C ALA A 95 40.71 26.33 -9.37
N SER A 96 40.98 27.25 -8.44
CA SER A 96 40.96 28.68 -8.73
C SER A 96 42.18 29.07 -9.58
N PRO A 97 41.99 29.65 -10.79
CA PRO A 97 43.11 30.09 -11.63
C PRO A 97 44.05 31.09 -10.97
N PHE A 98 43.59 31.78 -9.92
CA PHE A 98 44.36 32.79 -9.19
C PHE A 98 45.23 32.20 -8.07
N ASN A 99 45.05 30.93 -7.73
CA ASN A 99 45.77 30.26 -6.64
C ASN A 99 46.66 29.11 -7.14
N VAL A 100 46.82 28.98 -8.47
CA VAL A 100 47.73 28.03 -9.09
C VAL A 100 49.07 28.74 -9.33
N PRO A 101 50.20 28.22 -8.82
CA PRO A 101 51.50 28.79 -9.13
C PRO A 101 51.80 28.65 -10.63
N VAL A 102 52.53 29.63 -11.18
CA VAL A 102 52.95 29.60 -12.59
C VAL A 102 53.76 28.33 -12.88
N GLY A 103 53.42 27.64 -13.97
CA GLY A 103 54.09 26.41 -14.41
C GLY A 103 53.56 25.10 -13.80
N LEU A 104 52.49 25.11 -13.00
CA LEU A 104 51.91 23.88 -12.45
C LEU A 104 51.24 23.00 -13.53
N ASN A 105 50.58 23.64 -14.50
CA ASN A 105 49.96 22.97 -15.64
C ASN A 105 50.81 23.26 -16.88
N ALA A 106 51.37 22.21 -17.48
CA ALA A 106 52.01 22.30 -18.78
C ALA A 106 50.93 22.23 -19.86
N ASP A 107 51.01 23.12 -20.85
CA ASP A 107 50.10 23.10 -21.98
C ASP A 107 50.52 21.99 -22.95
N THR A 108 49.68 20.96 -23.08
CA THR A 108 50.00 19.76 -23.89
C THR A 108 49.23 19.68 -25.21
N HIS A 109 48.56 20.75 -25.64
CA HIS A 109 47.76 20.71 -26.86
C HIS A 109 48.58 20.47 -28.14
N ASP A 110 49.88 20.78 -28.12
CA ASP A 110 50.78 20.70 -29.28
C ASP A 110 51.62 19.42 -29.33
N PHE A 111 51.48 18.52 -28.34
CA PHE A 111 52.26 17.28 -28.30
C PHE A 111 51.43 16.08 -28.80
N VAL A 112 51.93 15.39 -29.82
CA VAL A 112 51.41 14.09 -30.24
C VAL A 112 52.25 13.00 -29.57
N ALA A 113 51.60 12.13 -28.80
CA ALA A 113 52.25 10.96 -28.22
C ALA A 113 52.75 10.04 -29.34
N LYS A 114 54.04 9.74 -29.36
CA LYS A 114 54.61 8.79 -30.31
C LYS A 114 54.21 7.38 -29.89
N THR A 115 53.26 6.79 -30.60
CA THR A 115 52.97 5.35 -30.51
C THR A 115 54.07 4.57 -31.24
N GLU A 116 54.66 3.58 -30.57
CA GLU A 116 55.54 2.63 -31.23
C GLU A 116 54.68 1.79 -32.20
N HIS A 117 55.10 1.77 -33.47
CA HIS A 117 54.52 0.91 -34.49
C HIS A 117 55.22 -0.45 -34.37
N GLU A 118 54.49 -1.48 -33.92
CA GLU A 118 54.83 -2.88 -34.16
C GLU A 118 54.64 -3.25 -35.64
#